data_AF-A0A9Q3PTD3-F1
#
_entry.id   AF-A0A9Q3PTD3-F1
#
_cell.length_a   1.000
_cell.length_b   1.000
_cell.length_c   1.000
_cell.angle_alpha   90.00
_cell.angle_beta   90.00
_cell.angle_gamma   90.00
#
_symmetry.space_group_name_H-M   'P 1'
#
loop_
_entity.id
_entity.type
_entity.pdbx_description
1 polymer ?
#
loop_
_entity_poly.entity_id
_entity_poly.type
_entity_poly.pdbx_seq_one_letter_code
_entity_poly.pdbx_strand_id
1 'polypeptide(L)'
;MSEGARARLGEVEDEEGEESVEEEDSGETEVADALENSPEMMEQITQFMGQLTQAVTPRDNSEDLAFKTPSLKAPDSFYGTKAHKLRVFIQSCQLIFHNDPANFFSDRKRVFYSTSFLTGRA
;
A
#
# COMPACT_ATOMS: atom_id res chain seq x y z
N MET A 1 38.39 40.45 -20.64
CA MET A 1 37.42 41.42 -21.19
C MET A 1 36.07 40.74 -21.03
N SER A 2 35.32 41.11 -19.97
CA SER A 2 33.97 41.77 -20.03
C SER A 2 32.89 40.80 -20.53
N GLU A 3 31.72 40.60 -19.93
CA GLU A 3 30.82 41.27 -18.96
C GLU A 3 30.09 40.14 -18.18
N GLY A 4 29.54 40.26 -16.96
CA GLY A 4 28.89 41.39 -16.33
C GLY A 4 27.37 41.32 -16.51
N ALA A 5 26.62 40.71 -15.58
CA ALA A 5 25.26 41.13 -15.20
C ALA A 5 24.69 40.30 -14.03
N ARG A 6 24.51 40.97 -12.90
CA ARG A 6 23.67 40.58 -11.76
C ARG A 6 22.20 40.76 -12.12
N ALA A 7 21.33 39.93 -11.56
CA ALA A 7 19.97 40.33 -11.20
C ALA A 7 19.63 39.76 -9.80
N ARG A 8 19.30 40.69 -8.90
CA ARG A 8 18.77 40.50 -7.54
C ARG A 8 17.25 40.73 -7.59
N LEU A 9 16.59 40.45 -6.45
CA LEU A 9 15.23 40.83 -6.02
C LEU A 9 14.17 39.75 -6.35
N GLY A 10 13.28 39.34 -5.43
CA GLY A 10 12.86 39.98 -4.19
C GLY A 10 12.62 39.00 -3.05
N GLU A 11 13.01 39.47 -1.87
CA GLU A 11 12.39 39.16 -0.58
C GLU A 11 10.91 39.57 -0.63
N VAL A 12 10.06 38.80 0.06
CA VAL A 12 8.80 39.32 0.60
C VAL A 12 8.82 38.98 2.08
N GLU A 13 9.05 40.04 2.85
CA GLU A 13 8.93 40.13 4.29
C GLU A 13 7.45 40.26 4.69
N ASP A 14 7.16 39.79 5.90
CA ASP A 14 6.18 40.25 6.89
C ASP A 14 4.69 40.45 6.51
N GLU A 15 3.82 39.79 7.27
CA GLU A 15 2.87 40.52 8.13
C GLU A 15 2.38 39.62 9.27
N GLU A 16 2.91 39.89 10.47
CA GLU A 16 2.24 39.61 11.73
C GLU A 16 1.06 40.58 11.91
N GLY A 17 -0.04 40.12 12.49
CA GLY A 17 -1.23 40.92 12.74
C GLY A 17 -2.14 40.27 13.77
N GLU A 18 -1.75 40.43 15.04
CA GLU A 18 -2.54 40.72 16.26
C GLU A 18 -4.02 40.28 16.28
N GLU A 19 -4.37 39.33 17.14
CA GLU A 19 -4.85 39.56 18.53
C GLU A 19 -6.25 40.17 18.59
N SER A 20 -7.21 39.38 19.06
CA SER A 20 -8.32 39.84 19.88
C SER A 20 -8.73 38.69 20.79
N VAL A 21 -8.24 38.77 22.02
CA VAL A 21 -8.72 38.03 23.18
C VAL A 21 -10.03 38.68 23.61
N GLU A 22 -11.12 37.91 23.72
CA GLU A 22 -12.18 38.22 24.69
C GLU A 22 -12.55 36.96 25.45
N GLU A 23 -12.55 37.16 26.77
CA GLU A 23 -12.62 36.20 27.85
C GLU A 23 -14.05 35.71 28.14
N GLU A 24 -14.09 34.49 28.65
CA GLU A 24 -15.01 33.95 29.67
C GLU A 24 -16.52 33.95 29.39
N ASP A 25 -17.07 32.74 29.21
CA ASP A 25 -18.30 32.40 29.92
C ASP A 25 -18.13 31.05 30.63
N SER A 26 -18.38 31.13 31.92
CA SER A 26 -18.40 30.04 32.87
C SER A 26 -19.53 29.07 32.54
N GLY A 27 -19.16 27.85 32.19
CA GLY A 27 -20.09 26.73 32.13
C GLY A 27 -19.38 25.47 32.57
N GLU A 28 -19.33 25.24 33.89
CA GLU A 28 -19.22 23.89 34.41
C GLU A 28 -20.42 23.10 33.88
N THR A 29 -20.25 22.35 32.80
CA THR A 29 -21.23 21.33 32.40
C THR A 29 -20.68 19.98 32.77
N GLU A 30 -21.24 19.52 33.89
CA GLU A 30 -21.28 18.17 34.42
C GLU A 30 -20.88 17.07 33.43
N VAL A 31 -19.82 16.36 33.85
CA VAL A 31 -19.66 14.91 33.76
C VAL A 31 -20.82 14.16 33.09
N ALA A 32 -20.54 13.63 31.90
CA ALA A 32 -20.97 12.31 31.44
C ALA A 32 -22.45 11.94 31.73
N ASP A 33 -23.40 12.68 31.16
CA ASP A 33 -24.78 12.21 31.18
C ASP A 33 -25.01 11.19 30.06
N ALA A 34 -25.16 9.96 30.52
CA ALA A 34 -25.96 8.90 29.93
C ALA A 34 -25.88 8.77 28.40
N LEU A 35 -24.84 8.02 28.00
CA LEU A 35 -24.92 6.99 27.00
C LEU A 35 -26.31 6.32 26.97
N GLU A 36 -27.25 6.86 26.20
CA GLU A 36 -28.52 6.21 25.84
C GLU A 36 -28.22 5.10 24.81
N ASN A 37 -27.32 4.19 25.18
CA ASN A 37 -27.13 2.94 24.49
C ASN A 37 -28.28 2.04 24.91
N SER A 38 -29.31 1.97 24.07
CA SER A 38 -30.21 0.82 24.11
C SER A 38 -29.34 -0.46 24.13
N PRO A 39 -29.58 -1.40 25.06
CA PRO A 39 -28.83 -2.66 25.10
C PRO A 39 -28.87 -3.39 23.74
N GLU A 40 -29.94 -3.16 22.98
CA GLU A 40 -30.13 -3.68 21.62
C GLU A 40 -29.13 -3.10 20.61
N MET A 41 -28.81 -1.81 20.69
CA MET A 41 -27.83 -1.17 19.80
C MET A 41 -26.41 -1.68 20.08
N MET A 42 -26.07 -1.86 21.35
CA MET A 42 -24.77 -2.41 21.74
C MET A 42 -24.63 -3.88 21.31
N GLU A 43 -25.69 -4.66 21.39
CA GLU A 43 -25.72 -6.04 20.88
C GLU A 43 -25.53 -6.06 19.37
N GLN A 44 -26.20 -5.17 18.64
CA GLN A 44 -26.09 -5.07 17.18
C GLN A 44 -24.68 -4.66 16.73
N ILE A 45 -24.03 -3.72 17.42
CA ILE A 45 -22.64 -3.34 17.18
C ILE A 45 -21.69 -4.52 17.47
N THR A 46 -21.91 -5.24 18.56
CA THR A 46 -21.11 -6.41 18.92
C THR A 46 -21.25 -7.53 17.89
N GLN A 47 -22.46 -7.75 17.38
CA GLN A 47 -22.76 -8.76 16.37
C GLN A 47 -22.12 -8.40 15.03
N PHE A 48 -22.18 -7.12 14.63
CA PHE A 48 -21.54 -6.63 13.41
C PHE A 48 -20.01 -6.70 13.49
N MET A 49 -19.42 -6.31 14.63
CA MET A 49 -17.99 -6.44 14.89
C MET A 49 -17.53 -7.91 14.87
N GLY A 50 -18.35 -8.82 15.40
CA GLY A 50 -18.09 -10.27 15.33
C GLY A 50 -18.10 -10.81 13.90
N GLN A 51 -18.99 -10.31 13.04
CA GLN A 51 -19.04 -10.67 11.62
C GLN A 51 -17.84 -10.10 10.85
N LEU A 52 -17.46 -8.84 11.12
CA LEU A 52 -16.27 -8.23 10.52
C LEU A 52 -14.99 -8.97 10.92
N THR A 53 -14.88 -9.39 12.19
CA THR A 53 -13.71 -10.13 12.67
C THR A 53 -13.58 -11.48 11.96
N GLN A 54 -14.70 -12.19 11.72
CA GLN A 54 -14.71 -13.44 10.95
C GLN A 54 -14.43 -13.25 9.46
N ALA A 55 -14.78 -12.10 8.88
CA ALA A 55 -14.48 -11.79 7.47
C ALA A 55 -13.00 -11.41 7.24
N VAL A 56 -12.29 -10.99 8.29
CA VAL A 56 -10.89 -10.51 8.21
C VAL A 56 -9.89 -11.55 8.74
N THR A 57 -10.34 -12.66 9.34
CA THR A 57 -9.44 -13.80 9.57
C THR A 57 -8.90 -14.28 8.23
N PRO A 58 -7.57 -14.37 8.03
CA PRO A 58 -7.00 -15.02 6.87
C PRO A 58 -7.60 -16.43 6.81
N ARG A 59 -8.33 -16.72 5.73
CA ARG A 59 -8.87 -18.04 5.48
C ARG A 59 -7.68 -18.98 5.23
N ASP A 60 -7.19 -19.58 6.30
CA ASP A 60 -6.25 -20.68 6.22
C ASP A 60 -7.01 -21.90 5.70
N ASN A 61 -6.41 -22.59 4.72
CA ASN A 61 -6.87 -23.79 4.04
C ASN A 61 -7.94 -23.63 2.93
N SER A 62 -7.43 -23.57 1.70
CA SER A 62 -7.85 -24.51 0.65
C SER A 62 -6.64 -24.73 -0.27
N GLU A 63 -5.80 -25.73 0.03
CA GLU A 63 -4.77 -26.21 -0.91
C GLU A 63 -5.37 -26.88 -2.17
N ASP A 64 -6.70 -26.92 -2.28
CA ASP A 64 -7.42 -27.56 -3.37
C ASP A 64 -8.34 -26.54 -4.05
N LEU A 65 -8.13 -26.31 -5.35
CA LEU A 65 -8.81 -25.37 -6.26
C LEU A 65 -8.26 -23.94 -6.35
N ALA A 66 -6.96 -23.71 -6.10
CA ALA A 66 -6.31 -22.56 -6.73
C ALA A 66 -6.43 -22.74 -8.25
N PHE A 67 -7.17 -21.85 -8.92
CA PHE A 67 -7.31 -21.86 -10.38
C PHE A 67 -5.91 -21.80 -11.01
N LYS A 68 -5.38 -22.97 -11.39
CA LYS A 68 -4.13 -23.06 -12.11
C LYS A 68 -4.46 -22.77 -13.56
N THR A 69 -3.97 -21.64 -14.05
CA THR A 69 -4.05 -21.30 -15.46
C THR A 69 -3.30 -22.41 -16.23
N PRO A 70 -3.98 -23.14 -17.13
CA PRO A 70 -3.33 -24.20 -17.88
C PRO A 70 -2.19 -23.63 -18.73
N SER A 71 -0.97 -24.14 -18.49
CA SER A 71 0.22 -23.86 -19.29
C SER A 71 0.54 -22.37 -19.50
N LEU A 72 0.94 -21.67 -18.43
CA LEU A 72 1.53 -20.33 -18.57
C LEU A 72 2.78 -20.38 -19.46
N LYS A 73 2.87 -19.45 -20.41
CA LYS A 73 4.07 -19.26 -21.22
C LYS A 73 5.22 -18.82 -20.29
N ALA A 74 6.40 -19.39 -20.51
CA ALA A 74 7.61 -18.94 -19.83
C ALA A 74 7.90 -17.45 -20.12
N PRO A 75 8.57 -16.73 -19.21
CA PRO A 75 9.00 -15.36 -19.43
C PRO A 75 9.88 -15.25 -20.68
N ASP A 76 9.78 -14.14 -21.40
CA ASP A 76 10.77 -13.83 -22.42
C ASP A 76 12.10 -13.42 -21.75
N SER A 77 13.23 -13.79 -22.37
CA SER A 77 14.54 -13.45 -21.83
C SER A 77 14.76 -11.94 -21.74
N PHE A 78 15.30 -11.48 -20.62
CA PHE A 78 15.62 -10.08 -20.38
C PHE A 78 17.12 -9.83 -20.59
N TYR A 79 17.45 -8.94 -21.53
CA TYR A 79 18.83 -8.65 -21.94
C TYR A 79 19.47 -7.45 -21.21
N GLY A 80 18.72 -6.72 -20.38
CA GLY A 80 19.19 -5.51 -19.71
C GLY A 80 19.19 -4.23 -20.56
N THR A 81 18.90 -4.30 -21.86
CA THR A 81 19.01 -3.14 -22.77
C THR A 81 17.79 -2.23 -22.83
N LYS A 82 16.60 -2.76 -22.52
CA LYS A 82 15.32 -2.06 -22.66
C LYS A 82 14.61 -1.98 -21.31
N ALA A 83 14.75 -0.86 -20.60
CA ALA A 83 14.14 -0.67 -19.28
C ALA A 83 12.62 -0.92 -19.26
N HIS A 84 11.89 -0.57 -20.34
CA HIS A 84 10.45 -0.81 -20.42
C HIS A 84 10.08 -2.31 -20.41
N LYS A 85 10.97 -3.21 -20.82
CA LYS A 85 10.75 -4.67 -20.77
C LYS A 85 10.94 -5.26 -19.39
N LEU A 86 11.63 -4.57 -18.47
CA LEU A 86 11.87 -5.07 -17.13
C LEU A 86 10.56 -5.28 -16.37
N ARG A 87 9.62 -4.33 -16.46
CA ARG A 87 8.30 -4.46 -15.82
C ARG A 87 7.53 -5.67 -16.32
N VAL A 88 7.50 -5.87 -17.65
CA VAL A 88 6.82 -7.02 -18.27
C VAL A 88 7.46 -8.33 -17.83
N PHE A 89 8.79 -8.40 -17.79
CA PHE A 89 9.53 -9.55 -17.29
C PHE A 89 9.15 -9.87 -15.83
N ILE A 90 9.23 -8.90 -14.93
CA ILE A 90 8.89 -9.09 -13.51
C ILE A 90 7.43 -9.54 -13.34
N GLN A 91 6.49 -8.92 -14.05
CA GLN A 91 5.07 -9.30 -13.99
C GLN A 91 4.86 -10.75 -14.45
N SER A 92 5.55 -11.18 -15.52
CA SER A 92 5.46 -12.56 -15.99
C SER A 92 6.01 -13.57 -14.96
N CYS A 93 7.11 -13.25 -14.28
CA CYS A 93 7.63 -14.07 -13.20
C CYS A 93 6.64 -14.17 -12.04
N GLN A 94 6.08 -13.04 -11.59
CA GLN A 94 5.08 -13.01 -10.52
C GLN A 94 3.87 -13.88 -10.83
N LEU A 95 3.33 -13.77 -12.05
CA LEU A 95 2.18 -14.58 -12.48
C LEU A 95 2.48 -16.08 -12.38
N ILE A 96 3.67 -16.50 -12.79
CA ILE A 96 4.09 -17.91 -12.72
C ILE A 96 4.25 -18.38 -11.28
N PHE A 97 4.85 -17.55 -10.42
CA PHE A 97 5.04 -17.89 -9.01
C PHE A 97 3.71 -18.04 -8.26
N HIS A 98 2.73 -17.19 -8.57
CA HIS A 98 1.39 -17.29 -7.99
C HIS A 98 0.57 -18.45 -8.55
N ASN A 99 0.82 -18.85 -9.80
CA ASN A 99 0.12 -19.97 -10.43
C ASN A 99 0.57 -21.33 -9.89
N ASP A 100 1.82 -21.46 -9.44
CA ASP A 100 2.34 -22.71 -8.89
C ASP A 100 3.10 -22.50 -7.56
N PRO A 101 2.36 -22.17 -6.47
CA PRO A 101 2.97 -21.86 -5.18
C PRO A 101 3.71 -23.06 -4.57
N ALA A 102 3.30 -24.29 -4.87
CA ALA A 102 3.99 -25.50 -4.40
C ALA A 102 5.41 -25.60 -4.98
N ASN A 103 5.57 -25.30 -6.27
CA ASN A 103 6.88 -25.31 -6.90
C ASN A 103 7.70 -24.08 -6.50
N PHE A 104 7.08 -22.91 -6.38
CA PHE A 104 7.71 -21.63 -6.04
C PHE A 104 7.48 -21.17 -4.60
N PHE A 105 7.50 -22.11 -3.65
CA PHE A 105 7.23 -21.81 -2.23
C PHE A 105 8.33 -20.96 -1.60
N SER A 106 9.59 -21.14 -2.05
CA SER A 106 10.75 -20.45 -1.48
C SER A 106 11.27 -19.38 -2.43
N ASP A 107 11.72 -18.26 -1.85
CA ASP A 107 12.31 -17.16 -2.61
C ASP A 107 13.55 -17.61 -3.37
N ARG A 108 14.32 -18.57 -2.83
CA ARG A 108 15.46 -19.16 -3.54
C ARG A 108 15.07 -19.75 -4.89
N LYS A 109 13.93 -20.47 -4.97
CA LYS A 109 13.45 -21.05 -6.24
C LYS A 109 12.95 -19.97 -7.19
N ARG A 110 12.27 -18.95 -6.68
CA ARG A 110 11.80 -17.78 -7.47
C ARG A 110 12.97 -17.01 -8.08
N VAL A 111 14.00 -16.74 -7.28
CA VAL A 111 15.23 -16.09 -7.73
C VAL A 111 15.92 -16.97 -8.76
N PHE A 112 16.17 -18.26 -8.47
CA PHE A 112 16.83 -19.14 -9.41
C PHE A 112 16.10 -19.22 -10.76
N TYR A 113 14.77 -19.34 -10.74
CA TYR A 113 13.96 -19.34 -11.94
C TYR A 113 14.06 -18.02 -12.71
N SER A 114 13.83 -16.88 -12.07
CA SER A 114 13.93 -15.58 -12.76
C SER A 114 15.33 -15.33 -13.32
N THR A 115 16.38 -15.71 -12.61
CA THR A 115 17.77 -15.56 -13.08
C THR A 115 18.09 -16.36 -14.33
N SER A 116 17.44 -17.49 -14.59
CA SER A 116 17.71 -18.29 -15.80
C SER A 116 17.24 -17.61 -17.10
N PHE A 117 16.38 -16.60 -16.99
CA PHE A 117 15.90 -15.79 -18.11
C PHE A 117 16.65 -14.45 -18.22
N LEU A 118 17.57 -14.15 -17.31
CA LEU A 118 18.47 -13.01 -17.43
C LEU A 118 19.62 -13.36 -18.37
N THR A 119 19.92 -12.47 -19.30
CA THR A 119 20.93 -12.70 -20.34
C THR A 119 21.69 -11.41 -20.66
N GLY A 120 22.88 -11.53 -21.26
CA GLY A 120 23.64 -10.38 -21.73
C GLY A 120 24.15 -9.49 -20.59
N ARG A 121 23.63 -8.25 -20.51
CA ARG A 121 24.04 -7.24 -19.51
C ARG A 121 23.04 -7.07 -18.37
N ALA A 122 22.01 -7.92 -18.32
CA ALA A 122 21.05 -7.95 -17.23
C ALA A 122 21.71 -8.40 -15.92
#